data_AF-A0A6G3MLM7-F1
#
_entry.id   AF-A0A6G3MLM7-F1
#
_cell.length_a   1.000
_cell.length_b   1.000
_cell.length_c   1.000
_cell.angle_alpha   90.00
_cell.angle_beta   90.00
_cell.angle_gamma   90.00
#
_symmetry.space_group_name_H-M   'P 1'
#
loop_
_entity.id
_entity.type
_entity.pdbx_description
1 polymer ?
#
loop_
_entity_poly.entity_id
_entity_poly.type
_entity_poly.pdbx_seq_one_letter_code
_entity_poly.pdbx_strand_id
1 'polypeptide(L)'
;TVQDCDLILLLVRPEVIKEVLCEIREYITEKHLIVSVAAGVKISKIESFLPSGSKVCRIMINLQIQSCVGTSAVARGSYCTDEDASFMQKFMSSLGYCIELPESNFDAFTALSGSGPAFIYGVIEALAEGATLQGIPRKYSIEIATHMVRGSAIHALVTLI
;
A
#
# COMPACT_ATOMS: atom_id res chain seq x y z
N THR A 1 -23.09 1.38 -9.86
CA THR A 1 -22.75 0.13 -10.59
C THR A 1 -21.39 0.32 -11.25
N VAL A 2 -20.77 -0.68 -11.90
CA VAL A 2 -19.47 -0.49 -12.58
C VAL A 2 -19.51 0.71 -13.53
N GLN A 3 -20.58 0.83 -14.30
CA GLN A 3 -20.81 1.89 -15.31
C GLN A 3 -20.84 3.31 -14.72
N ASP A 4 -21.24 3.45 -13.45
CA ASP A 4 -21.36 4.74 -12.77
C ASP A 4 -20.04 5.20 -12.14
N CYS A 5 -19.04 4.31 -12.04
CA CYS A 5 -17.79 4.59 -11.37
C CYS A 5 -16.73 5.16 -12.34
N ASP A 6 -15.94 6.12 -11.87
CA ASP A 6 -14.70 6.52 -12.55
C ASP A 6 -13.50 5.68 -12.08
N LEU A 7 -13.54 5.22 -10.82
CA LEU A 7 -12.49 4.45 -10.17
C LEU A 7 -13.04 3.08 -9.72
N ILE A 8 -12.36 2.00 -10.10
CA ILE A 8 -12.69 0.64 -9.70
C ILE A 8 -11.54 0.06 -8.88
N LEU A 9 -11.73 -0.05 -7.56
CA LEU A 9 -10.77 -0.65 -6.63
C LEU A 9 -11.01 -2.17 -6.50
N LEU A 10 -10.04 -2.97 -6.93
CA LEU A 10 -10.04 -4.43 -6.81
C LEU A 10 -9.38 -4.85 -5.49
N LEU A 11 -10.19 -5.05 -4.46
CA LEU A 11 -9.79 -5.48 -3.11
C LEU A 11 -10.06 -6.98 -2.89
N VAL A 12 -9.71 -7.80 -3.87
CA VAL A 12 -9.97 -9.24 -3.86
C VAL A 12 -8.68 -10.04 -3.74
N ARG A 13 -8.79 -11.31 -3.37
CA ARG A 13 -7.60 -12.18 -3.32
C ARG A 13 -7.01 -12.38 -4.72
N PRO A 14 -5.68 -12.58 -4.84
CA PRO A 14 -5.01 -12.74 -6.14
C PRO A 14 -5.62 -13.82 -7.03
N GLU A 15 -6.15 -14.90 -6.44
CA GLU A 15 -6.65 -16.07 -7.17
C GLU A 15 -7.95 -15.77 -7.92
N VAL A 16 -8.76 -14.83 -7.42
CA VAL A 16 -10.09 -14.52 -7.98
C VAL A 16 -10.06 -13.31 -8.93
N ILE A 17 -8.92 -12.62 -9.08
CA ILE A 17 -8.83 -11.44 -9.96
C ILE A 17 -9.29 -11.73 -11.38
N LYS A 18 -8.89 -12.88 -11.94
CA LYS A 18 -9.26 -13.25 -13.30
C LYS A 18 -10.78 -13.34 -13.46
N GLU A 19 -11.43 -14.03 -12.53
CA GLU A 19 -12.87 -14.25 -12.54
C GLU A 19 -13.62 -12.91 -12.46
N VAL A 20 -13.28 -12.07 -11.49
CA VAL A 20 -13.88 -10.74 -11.31
C VAL A 20 -13.67 -9.85 -12.54
N LEU A 21 -12.46 -9.82 -13.11
CA LEU A 21 -12.17 -9.02 -14.29
C LEU A 21 -12.93 -9.50 -15.53
N CYS A 22 -13.10 -10.82 -15.68
CA CYS A 22 -13.91 -11.39 -16.75
C CYS A 22 -15.39 -11.02 -16.62
N GLU A 23 -15.93 -11.01 -15.40
CA GLU A 23 -17.33 -10.63 -15.15
C GLU A 23 -17.61 -9.16 -15.46
N ILE A 24 -16.70 -8.26 -15.11
CA ILE A 24 -16.91 -6.81 -15.32
C ILE A 24 -16.47 -6.33 -16.71
N ARG A 25 -15.79 -7.18 -17.50
CA ARG A 25 -15.08 -6.81 -18.73
C ARG A 25 -15.94 -6.02 -19.72
N GLU A 26 -17.19 -6.41 -19.92
CA GLU A 26 -18.11 -5.79 -20.89
C GLU A 26 -18.57 -4.39 -20.50
N TYR A 27 -18.42 -4.02 -19.22
CA TYR A 27 -18.78 -2.70 -18.71
C TYR A 27 -17.61 -1.73 -18.68
N ILE A 28 -16.38 -2.20 -18.93
CA ILE A 28 -15.17 -1.39 -18.88
C ILE A 28 -15.03 -0.56 -20.16
N THR A 29 -14.78 0.72 -19.96
CA THR A 29 -14.56 1.74 -21.00
C THR A 29 -13.36 2.62 -20.60
N GLU A 30 -12.90 3.48 -21.50
CA GLU A 30 -11.77 4.41 -21.29
C GLU A 30 -11.96 5.38 -20.11
N LYS A 31 -13.21 5.57 -19.66
CA LYS A 31 -13.56 6.36 -18.46
C LYS A 31 -12.97 5.75 -17.18
N HIS A 32 -12.89 4.42 -17.10
CA HIS A 32 -12.61 3.73 -15.86
C HIS A 32 -11.12 3.63 -15.60
N LEU A 33 -10.71 3.97 -14.38
CA LEU A 33 -9.40 3.67 -13.82
C LEU A 33 -9.51 2.41 -12.94
N ILE A 34 -8.92 1.32 -13.40
CA ILE A 34 -8.89 0.05 -12.66
C ILE A 34 -7.67 0.05 -11.76
N VAL A 35 -7.87 -0.21 -10.47
CA VAL A 35 -6.79 -0.20 -9.49
C VAL A 35 -6.80 -1.50 -8.71
N SER A 36 -5.68 -2.20 -8.68
CA SER A 36 -5.54 -3.46 -7.94
C SER A 36 -4.58 -3.33 -6.78
N VAL A 37 -4.98 -3.86 -5.62
CA VAL A 37 -4.09 -4.05 -4.45
C VAL A 37 -3.64 -5.50 -4.27
N ALA A 38 -4.01 -6.41 -5.18
CA ALA A 38 -3.72 -7.82 -5.02
C ALA A 38 -2.22 -8.09 -5.12
N ALA A 39 -1.67 -8.69 -4.07
CA ALA A 39 -0.27 -9.06 -4.01
C ALA A 39 0.11 -10.05 -5.12
N GLY A 40 1.26 -9.85 -5.75
CA GLY A 40 1.82 -10.76 -6.76
C GLY A 40 1.14 -10.77 -8.14
N VAL A 41 0.07 -9.99 -8.35
CA VAL A 41 -0.58 -9.89 -9.67
C VAL A 41 0.01 -8.71 -10.43
N LYS A 42 0.78 -9.01 -11.49
CA LYS A 42 1.41 -7.99 -12.33
C LYS A 42 0.39 -7.19 -13.14
N ILE A 43 0.69 -5.93 -13.40
CA ILE A 43 -0.14 -5.04 -14.24
C ILE A 43 -0.41 -5.68 -15.60
N SER A 44 0.62 -6.23 -16.25
CA SER A 44 0.49 -6.89 -17.56
C SER A 44 -0.52 -8.05 -17.56
N LYS A 45 -0.63 -8.76 -16.43
CA LYS A 45 -1.61 -9.84 -16.26
C LYS A 45 -3.04 -9.27 -16.13
N ILE A 46 -3.21 -8.17 -15.41
CA ILE A 46 -4.50 -7.47 -15.27
C ILE A 46 -4.95 -6.93 -16.63
N GLU A 47 -4.06 -6.22 -17.34
CA GLU A 47 -4.32 -5.69 -18.68
C GLU A 47 -4.74 -6.79 -19.66
N SER A 48 -4.15 -7.99 -19.57
CA SER A 48 -4.52 -9.12 -20.44
C SER A 48 -5.96 -9.61 -20.29
N PHE A 49 -6.61 -9.32 -19.15
CA PHE A 49 -8.01 -9.70 -18.90
C PHE A 49 -9.01 -8.60 -19.26
N LEU A 50 -8.52 -7.40 -19.57
CA LEU A 50 -9.33 -6.22 -19.85
C LEU A 50 -9.36 -5.90 -21.37
N PRO A 51 -10.28 -5.02 -21.81
CA PRO A 51 -10.21 -4.45 -23.15
C PRO A 51 -8.89 -3.71 -23.38
N SER A 52 -8.38 -3.73 -24.62
CA SER A 52 -7.19 -2.96 -25.00
C SER A 52 -7.41 -1.47 -24.71
N GLY A 53 -6.37 -0.78 -24.20
CA GLY A 53 -6.47 0.62 -23.82
C GLY A 53 -6.97 0.89 -22.40
N SER A 54 -7.30 -0.16 -21.63
CA SER A 54 -7.77 0.01 -20.25
C SER A 54 -6.70 0.62 -19.35
N LYS A 55 -7.09 1.62 -18.56
CA LYS A 55 -6.24 2.27 -17.55
C LYS A 55 -6.13 1.38 -16.33
N VAL A 56 -4.92 0.91 -16.02
CA VAL A 56 -4.64 0.04 -14.87
C VAL A 56 -3.56 0.64 -14.00
N CYS A 57 -3.82 0.78 -12.71
CA CYS A 57 -2.80 1.00 -11.69
C CYS A 57 -2.72 -0.21 -10.75
N ARG A 58 -1.52 -0.48 -10.27
CA ARG A 58 -1.29 -1.41 -9.17
C ARG A 58 -0.84 -0.60 -7.96
N ILE A 59 -1.38 -0.94 -6.81
CA ILE A 59 -1.01 -0.32 -5.54
C ILE A 59 -0.50 -1.42 -4.61
N MET A 60 0.64 -1.16 -3.98
CA MET A 60 1.07 -1.95 -2.82
C MET A 60 0.90 -1.09 -1.57
N ILE A 61 0.30 -1.66 -0.54
CA ILE A 61 0.03 -1.02 0.75
C ILE A 61 0.65 -1.85 1.87
N ASN A 62 0.77 -1.25 3.05
CA ASN A 62 1.01 -2.00 4.29
C ASN A 62 -0.19 -1.89 5.24
N LEU A 63 -0.16 -2.65 6.33
CA LEU A 63 -1.29 -2.73 7.27
C LEU A 63 -1.62 -1.38 7.95
N GLN A 64 -0.61 -0.51 8.10
CA GLN A 64 -0.71 0.75 8.83
C GLN A 64 -1.63 1.78 8.14
N ILE A 65 -2.09 1.53 6.90
CA ILE A 65 -3.11 2.36 6.23
C ILE A 65 -4.41 2.44 7.03
N GLN A 66 -4.71 1.44 7.87
CA GLN A 66 -5.90 1.40 8.73
C GLN A 66 -5.90 2.53 9.78
N SER A 67 -4.72 3.10 10.07
CA SER A 67 -4.53 4.20 11.00
C SER A 67 -4.13 5.50 10.30
N CYS A 68 -4.29 5.58 8.97
CA CYS A 68 -3.91 6.72 8.13
C CYS A 68 -2.43 7.17 8.28
N VAL A 69 -1.55 6.24 8.65
CA VAL A 69 -0.10 6.46 8.79
C VAL A 69 0.70 5.41 8.01
N GLY A 70 0.05 4.79 7.03
CA GLY A 70 0.66 3.73 6.23
C GLY A 70 1.59 4.26 5.16
N THR A 71 2.19 3.31 4.45
CA THR A 71 3.03 3.57 3.28
C THR A 71 2.47 2.80 2.10
N SER A 72 2.32 3.49 0.97
CA SER A 72 1.84 2.90 -0.28
C SER A 72 2.75 3.24 -1.46
N ALA A 73 2.83 2.31 -2.41
CA ALA A 73 3.47 2.51 -3.70
C ALA A 73 2.42 2.36 -4.81
N VAL A 74 2.46 3.27 -5.79
CA VAL A 74 1.64 3.21 -7.01
C VAL A 74 2.56 2.86 -8.18
N ALA A 75 2.13 1.91 -9.00
CA ALA A 75 2.72 1.64 -10.31
C ALA A 75 1.63 1.76 -11.36
N ARG A 76 1.91 2.51 -12.42
CA ARG A 76 0.97 2.72 -13.52
C ARG A 76 1.20 1.74 -14.66
N GLY A 77 0.12 1.34 -15.31
CA GLY A 77 0.12 0.51 -16.50
C GLY A 77 0.33 1.30 -17.78
N SER A 78 0.22 0.59 -18.90
CA SER A 78 0.64 1.05 -20.21
C SER A 78 -0.19 2.22 -20.74
N TYR A 79 -1.45 2.33 -20.29
CA TYR A 79 -2.41 3.34 -20.75
C TYR A 79 -2.80 4.36 -19.68
N CYS A 80 -2.19 4.29 -18.49
CA CYS A 80 -2.41 5.29 -17.43
C CYS A 80 -1.59 6.55 -17.69
N THR A 81 -2.26 7.69 -17.68
CA THR A 81 -1.60 9.00 -17.87
C THR A 81 -0.90 9.46 -16.59
N ASP A 82 -0.13 10.54 -16.70
CA ASP A 82 0.50 11.17 -15.53
C ASP A 82 -0.57 11.73 -14.58
N GLU A 83 -1.72 12.18 -15.11
CA GLU A 83 -2.86 12.63 -14.31
C GLU A 83 -3.50 11.49 -13.52
N ASP A 84 -3.66 10.30 -14.14
CA ASP A 84 -4.19 9.11 -13.46
C ASP A 84 -3.27 8.70 -12.30
N ALA A 85 -1.95 8.70 -12.53
CA ALA A 85 -0.95 8.37 -11.51
C ALA A 85 -0.92 9.43 -10.39
N SER A 86 -0.94 10.72 -10.74
CA SER A 86 -0.99 11.83 -9.77
C SER A 86 -2.26 11.80 -8.94
N PHE A 87 -3.40 11.49 -9.55
CA PHE A 87 -4.66 11.29 -8.84
C PHE A 87 -4.54 10.15 -7.84
N MET A 88 -4.02 8.99 -8.24
CA MET A 88 -3.86 7.86 -7.32
C MET A 88 -2.88 8.14 -6.19
N GLN A 89 -1.76 8.81 -6.48
CA GLN A 89 -0.81 9.20 -5.45
C GLN A 89 -1.47 10.13 -4.42
N LYS A 90 -2.22 11.14 -4.87
CA LYS A 90 -2.95 12.07 -3.99
C LYS A 90 -4.03 11.34 -3.18
N PHE A 91 -4.80 10.47 -3.84
CA PHE A 91 -5.85 9.68 -3.21
C PHE A 91 -5.28 8.83 -2.07
N MET A 92 -4.21 8.08 -2.34
CA MET A 92 -3.55 7.24 -1.34
C MET A 92 -2.80 8.03 -0.27
N SER A 93 -2.37 9.26 -0.55
CA SER A 93 -1.73 10.13 0.45
C SER A 93 -2.68 10.54 1.59
N SER A 94 -4.00 10.36 1.42
CA SER A 94 -4.95 10.51 2.54
C SER A 94 -4.81 9.40 3.60
N LEU A 95 -4.16 8.29 3.27
CA LEU A 95 -3.95 7.12 4.14
C LEU A 95 -2.52 7.03 4.70
N GLY A 96 -1.68 8.04 4.43
CA GLY A 96 -0.29 8.11 4.86
C GLY A 96 0.63 8.57 3.73
N TYR A 97 1.83 8.02 3.66
CA TYR A 97 2.81 8.38 2.63
C TYR A 97 2.62 7.54 1.36
N CYS A 98 2.54 8.20 0.20
CA CYS A 98 2.44 7.51 -1.09
C CYS A 98 3.51 7.97 -2.08
N ILE A 99 4.11 7.01 -2.76
CA ILE A 99 5.13 7.23 -3.79
C ILE A 99 4.78 6.48 -5.08
N GLU A 100 5.11 7.05 -6.23
CA GLU A 100 5.09 6.31 -7.50
C GLU A 100 6.43 5.57 -7.67
N LEU A 101 6.38 4.27 -7.97
CA LEU A 101 7.54 3.43 -8.21
C LEU A 101 7.31 2.52 -9.42
N PRO A 102 8.38 2.13 -10.14
CA PRO A 102 8.28 1.07 -11.15
C PRO A 102 7.73 -0.22 -10.52
N GLU A 103 6.92 -0.97 -11.26
CA GLU A 103 6.38 -2.26 -10.77
C GLU A 103 7.49 -3.25 -10.37
N SER A 104 8.67 -3.16 -11.00
CA SER A 104 9.85 -3.97 -10.64
C SER A 104 10.32 -3.76 -9.20
N ASN A 105 9.98 -2.64 -8.55
CA ASN A 105 10.34 -2.36 -7.17
C ASN A 105 9.32 -2.92 -6.16
N PHE A 106 8.19 -3.46 -6.60
CA PHE A 106 7.10 -3.84 -5.69
C PHE A 106 7.47 -5.00 -4.76
N ASP A 107 8.29 -5.95 -5.21
CA ASP A 107 8.76 -7.05 -4.35
C ASP A 107 9.66 -6.51 -3.22
N ALA A 108 10.58 -5.59 -3.54
CA ALA A 108 11.42 -4.91 -2.56
C ALA A 108 10.59 -4.02 -1.62
N PHE A 109 9.62 -3.27 -2.15
CA PHE A 109 8.69 -2.48 -1.35
C PHE A 109 7.89 -3.38 -0.39
N THR A 110 7.45 -4.56 -0.84
CA THR A 110 6.71 -5.51 0.02
C THR A 110 7.57 -5.97 1.19
N ALA A 111 8.83 -6.31 0.93
CA ALA A 111 9.77 -6.70 1.98
C ALA A 111 10.02 -5.55 2.97
N LEU A 112 10.23 -4.32 2.47
CA LEU A 112 10.54 -3.16 3.30
C LEU A 112 9.31 -2.59 4.05
N SER A 113 8.23 -2.29 3.35
CA SER A 113 7.07 -1.56 3.85
C SER A 113 5.95 -2.50 4.32
N GLY A 114 5.71 -3.59 3.58
CA GLY A 114 4.68 -4.58 3.93
C GLY A 114 5.07 -5.43 5.13
N SER A 115 6.28 -6.01 5.08
CA SER A 115 6.79 -6.88 6.16
C SER A 115 7.58 -6.13 7.23
N GLY A 116 8.15 -4.96 6.88
CA GLY A 116 8.94 -4.11 7.78
C GLY A 116 8.38 -3.85 9.17
N PRO A 117 7.07 -3.56 9.32
CA PRO A 117 6.46 -3.29 10.62
C PRO A 117 6.69 -4.42 11.64
N ALA A 118 6.77 -5.69 11.20
CA ALA A 118 7.03 -6.81 12.10
C ALA A 118 8.41 -6.71 12.79
N PHE A 119 9.44 -6.23 12.07
CA PHE A 119 10.75 -6.00 12.68
C PHE A 119 10.71 -4.88 13.71
N ILE A 120 9.96 -3.81 13.43
CA ILE A 120 9.80 -2.68 14.35
C ILE A 120 9.03 -3.10 15.60
N TYR A 121 8.01 -3.95 15.46
CA TYR A 121 7.31 -4.51 16.62
C TYR A 121 8.24 -5.34 17.51
N GLY A 122 9.13 -6.14 16.91
CA GLY A 122 10.16 -6.87 17.67
C GLY A 122 11.13 -5.95 18.41
N VAL A 123 11.54 -4.82 17.80
CA VAL A 123 12.38 -3.82 18.46
C VAL A 123 11.65 -3.17 19.66
N ILE A 124 10.38 -2.78 19.47
CA ILE A 124 9.56 -2.20 20.55
C ILE A 124 9.42 -3.18 21.70
N GLU A 125 9.14 -4.46 21.41
CA GLU A 125 9.02 -5.51 22.43
C GLU A 125 10.32 -5.69 23.21
N ALA A 126 11.46 -5.82 22.53
CA ALA A 126 12.76 -5.99 23.18
C ALA A 126 13.13 -4.78 24.08
N LEU A 127 12.87 -3.55 23.62
CA LEU A 127 13.08 -2.34 24.43
C LEU A 127 12.20 -2.34 25.68
N ALA A 128 10.92 -2.71 25.54
CA ALA A 128 9.98 -2.77 26.64
C ALA A 128 10.33 -3.87 27.64
N GLU A 129 10.81 -5.02 27.18
CA GLU A 129 11.30 -6.10 28.05
C GLU A 129 12.52 -5.64 28.87
N GLY A 130 13.49 -4.99 28.23
CA GLY A 130 14.65 -4.42 28.91
C GLY A 130 14.26 -3.44 30.02
N ALA A 131 13.34 -2.51 29.73
CA ALA A 131 12.81 -1.57 30.73
C ALA A 131 12.06 -2.27 31.87
N THR A 132 11.32 -3.34 31.55
CA THR A 132 10.59 -4.13 32.55
C THR A 132 11.53 -4.86 33.50
N LEU A 133 12.64 -5.41 32.99
CA LEU A 133 13.69 -6.01 33.82
C LEU A 133 14.35 -5.01 34.78
N GLN A 134 14.31 -3.72 34.45
CA GLN A 134 14.82 -2.63 35.30
C GLN A 134 13.74 -2.03 36.23
N GLY A 135 12.55 -2.65 36.32
CA GLY A 135 11.53 -2.31 37.31
C GLY A 135 10.41 -1.39 36.82
N ILE A 136 10.37 -1.00 35.54
CA ILE A 136 9.22 -0.28 34.99
C ILE A 136 8.08 -1.26 34.72
N PRO A 137 6.83 -1.01 35.16
CA PRO A 137 5.72 -1.91 34.86
C PRO A 137 5.53 -2.12 33.35
N ARG A 138 5.35 -3.39 32.92
CA ARG A 138 5.30 -3.80 31.50
C ARG A 138 4.43 -2.90 30.61
N LYS A 139 3.25 -2.52 31.11
CA LYS A 139 2.34 -1.61 30.40
C LYS A 139 3.03 -0.30 30.04
N TYR A 140 3.66 0.36 31.00
CA TYR A 140 4.37 1.62 30.78
C TYR A 140 5.62 1.42 29.92
N SER A 141 6.33 0.31 30.07
CA SER A 141 7.49 -0.02 29.23
C SER A 141 7.12 -0.08 27.74
N ILE A 142 5.99 -0.73 27.41
CA ILE A 142 5.47 -0.81 26.03
C ILE A 142 5.06 0.57 25.53
N GLU A 143 4.31 1.34 26.32
CA GLU A 143 3.86 2.69 25.95
C GLU A 143 5.06 3.62 25.69
N ILE A 144 6.04 3.66 26.60
CA ILE A 144 7.25 4.48 26.48
C ILE A 144 8.06 4.07 25.24
N ALA A 145 8.33 2.77 25.05
CA ALA A 145 9.09 2.29 23.90
C ALA A 145 8.40 2.64 22.58
N THR A 146 7.07 2.48 22.50
CA THR A 146 6.28 2.79 21.31
C THR A 146 6.31 4.29 21.00
N HIS A 147 6.08 5.15 22.00
CA HIS A 147 6.13 6.60 21.83
C HIS A 147 7.52 7.09 21.44
N MET A 148 8.57 6.52 22.04
CA MET A 148 9.95 6.83 21.71
C MET A 148 10.27 6.47 20.26
N VAL A 149 9.96 5.24 19.82
CA VAL A 149 10.16 4.80 18.41
C VAL A 149 9.39 5.68 17.43
N ARG A 150 8.13 6.04 17.74
CA ARG A 150 7.36 6.99 16.92
C ARG A 150 8.06 8.35 16.81
N GLY A 151 8.55 8.88 17.93
CA GLY A 151 9.29 10.14 17.96
C GLY A 151 10.57 10.07 17.13
N SER A 152 11.34 8.99 17.26
CA SER A 152 12.55 8.75 16.47
C SER A 152 12.27 8.66 14.97
N ALA A 153 11.19 7.98 14.56
CA ALA A 153 10.79 7.89 13.16
C ALA A 153 10.41 9.26 12.58
N ILE A 154 9.64 10.07 13.32
CA ILE A 154 9.28 11.43 12.91
C ILE A 154 10.54 12.31 12.79
N HIS A 155 11.44 12.22 13.76
CA HIS A 155 12.68 13.01 13.74
C HIS A 155 13.60 12.59 12.58
N ALA A 156 13.66 11.30 12.26
CA ALA A 156 14.44 10.78 11.13
C ALA A 156 14.00 11.38 9.79
N LEU A 157 12.71 11.70 9.61
CA LEU A 157 12.20 12.38 8.40
C LEU A 157 12.76 13.80 8.23
N VAL A 158 13.24 14.43 9.29
CA VAL A 158 13.83 15.79 9.27
C VAL A 158 15.36 15.74 9.22
N THR A 159 15.97 14.69 9.80
CA THR A 159 17.42 14.60 9.93
C THR A 159 18.09 13.81 8.80
N LEU A 160 17.38 12.85 8.21
CA LEU A 160 17.93 11.94 7.20
C LEU A 160 17.45 12.23 5.78
N ILE A 161 16.46 13.12 5.61
CA ILE A 161 15.85 13.53 4.35
C ILE A 161 15.91 15.05 4.28
#